data_AF-A0A959T067-F1
#
_entry.id   AF-A0A959T067-F1
#
_cell.length_a   1.000
_cell.length_b   1.000
_cell.length_c   1.000
_cell.angle_alpha   90.00
_cell.angle_beta   90.00
_cell.angle_gamma   90.00
#
_symmetry.space_group_name_H-M   'P 1'
#
loop_
_entity.id
_entity.type
_entity.pdbx_description
1 polymer ?
#
loop_
_entity_poly.entity_id
_entity_poly.type
_entity_poly.pdbx_seq_one_letter_code
_entity_poly.pdbx_strand_id
1 'polypeptide(L)'
;MDRREGRDTPAGGLRTAVLFIGFNRLDTASQVFEAIRRARPARLYFACDGPRNAEERVRCEEVRSLADRVDWPCELHTRFNEENMGLRKGVSSAISWFFDHEPEGIILEDDTLPVPTFFTFCEQLLERYRDDERIWVVMGNNLMDEWNGQRDGSYYFSAHGYGAPWGWASWRRVWRHYDVELGQWPALRESTLFRDFLLNKDEAREATNIFDHVHAGRMNSWSYQLDITRITNHALNIIPEVNLIRNIGFGLEGTHT
;
A
#
# COMPACT_ATOMS: atom_id res chain seq x y z
N MET A 1 -32.35 -18.17 13.59
CA MET A 1 -32.52 -18.07 12.13
C MET A 1 -31.91 -16.76 11.72
N ASP A 2 -30.65 -16.78 11.32
CA ASP A 2 -30.03 -15.63 10.64
C ASP A 2 -29.20 -16.23 9.51
N ARG A 3 -29.65 -15.94 8.28
CA ARG A 3 -29.07 -16.51 7.07
C ARG A 3 -27.78 -15.73 6.81
N ARG A 4 -26.64 -16.35 7.11
CA ARG A 4 -25.37 -15.92 6.53
C ARG A 4 -25.51 -16.06 5.02
N GLU A 5 -25.67 -14.95 4.32
CA GLU A 5 -25.54 -14.89 2.87
C GLU A 5 -24.11 -15.32 2.55
N GLY A 6 -23.98 -16.55 2.04
CA GLY A 6 -22.75 -17.03 1.45
C GLY A 6 -22.41 -16.12 0.28
N ARG A 7 -21.27 -15.43 0.37
CA ARG A 7 -20.65 -14.81 -0.80
C ARG A 7 -20.14 -15.95 -1.68
N ASP A 8 -21.00 -16.42 -2.58
CA ASP A 8 -20.63 -17.38 -3.62
C ASP A 8 -19.54 -16.74 -4.48
N THR A 9 -18.29 -17.12 -4.20
CA THR A 9 -17.15 -16.76 -5.01
C THR A 9 -17.08 -17.78 -6.15
N PRO A 10 -16.96 -17.35 -7.43
CA PRO A 10 -16.70 -18.30 -8.51
C PRO A 10 -15.43 -19.09 -8.19
N ALA A 11 -15.44 -20.40 -8.44
CA ALA A 11 -14.33 -21.30 -8.12
C ALA A 11 -13.00 -20.77 -8.72
N GLY A 12 -12.09 -20.32 -7.85
CA GLY A 12 -10.69 -19.99 -8.19
C GLY A 12 -10.28 -18.51 -8.22
N GLY A 13 -11.16 -17.55 -7.91
CA GLY A 13 -10.82 -16.12 -7.83
C GLY A 13 -10.48 -15.63 -6.42
N LEU A 14 -9.74 -14.52 -6.32
CA LEU A 14 -9.41 -13.85 -5.05
C LEU A 14 -10.66 -13.21 -4.41
N ARG A 15 -10.92 -13.48 -3.12
CA ARG A 15 -12.08 -12.92 -2.39
C ARG A 15 -11.80 -11.50 -1.89
N THR A 16 -10.56 -11.28 -1.49
CA THR A 16 -10.06 -9.97 -1.03
C THR A 16 -10.15 -8.94 -2.14
N ALA A 17 -10.67 -7.75 -1.81
CA ALA A 17 -10.71 -6.63 -2.73
C ALA A 17 -9.30 -6.08 -2.99
N VAL A 18 -9.07 -5.60 -4.21
CA VAL A 18 -7.79 -5.00 -4.62
C VAL A 18 -8.02 -3.55 -5.00
N LEU A 19 -7.23 -2.64 -4.45
CA LEU A 19 -7.02 -1.29 -4.93
C LEU A 19 -5.80 -1.25 -5.84
N PHE A 20 -6.01 -0.82 -7.07
CA PHE A 20 -4.96 -0.47 -8.02
C PHE A 20 -4.88 1.05 -8.17
N ILE A 21 -3.71 1.63 -7.95
CA ILE A 21 -3.46 3.06 -8.03
C ILE A 21 -2.50 3.33 -9.19
N GLY A 22 -2.96 4.06 -10.20
CA GLY A 22 -2.13 4.43 -11.35
C GLY A 22 -2.01 5.94 -11.56
N PHE A 23 -1.10 6.31 -12.45
CA PHE A 23 -1.01 7.68 -12.95
C PHE A 23 -0.83 7.72 -14.47
N ASN A 24 0.41 7.73 -14.97
CA ASN A 24 0.70 8.01 -16.39
C ASN A 24 1.77 7.09 -17.01
N ARG A 25 2.09 5.96 -16.36
CA ARG A 25 3.09 4.97 -16.82
C ARG A 25 2.42 3.69 -17.29
N LEU A 26 1.98 3.63 -18.56
CA LEU A 26 1.25 2.48 -19.10
C LEU A 26 2.05 1.18 -19.07
N ASP A 27 3.37 1.25 -19.28
CA ASP A 27 4.28 0.10 -19.39
C ASP A 27 4.34 -0.74 -18.11
N THR A 28 4.49 -0.06 -16.96
CA THR A 28 4.51 -0.65 -15.63
C THR A 28 3.09 -0.97 -15.16
N ALA A 29 2.16 -0.02 -15.34
CA ALA A 29 0.75 -0.21 -14.98
C ALA A 29 0.14 -1.46 -15.64
N SER A 30 0.44 -1.69 -16.91
CA SER A 30 -0.05 -2.86 -17.65
C SER A 30 0.45 -4.18 -17.08
N GLN A 31 1.68 -4.21 -16.56
CA GLN A 31 2.26 -5.42 -15.96
C GLN A 31 1.61 -5.72 -14.61
N VAL A 32 1.43 -4.70 -13.76
CA VAL A 32 0.74 -4.85 -12.47
C VAL A 32 -0.72 -5.25 -12.69
N PHE A 33 -1.41 -4.57 -13.61
CA PHE A 33 -2.80 -4.88 -13.94
C PHE A 33 -2.97 -6.30 -14.48
N GLU A 34 -2.05 -6.79 -15.31
CA GLU A 34 -2.08 -8.18 -15.79
C GLU A 34 -1.96 -9.19 -14.63
N ALA A 35 -1.15 -8.89 -13.62
CA ALA A 35 -1.07 -9.74 -12.42
C ALA A 35 -2.38 -9.72 -11.61
N ILE A 36 -3.01 -8.55 -11.46
CA ILE A 36 -4.33 -8.41 -10.82
C ILE A 36 -5.40 -9.19 -11.61
N ARG A 37 -5.42 -9.04 -12.93
CA ARG A 37 -6.32 -9.75 -13.84
C ARG A 37 -6.18 -11.26 -13.75
N ARG A 38 -4.96 -11.78 -13.55
CA ARG A 38 -4.74 -13.23 -13.29
C ARG A 38 -5.23 -13.68 -11.92
N ALA A 39 -5.14 -12.81 -10.90
CA ALA A 39 -5.68 -13.09 -9.57
C ALA A 39 -7.22 -13.05 -9.51
N ARG A 40 -7.86 -12.38 -10.48
CA ARG A 40 -9.31 -12.29 -10.67
C ARG A 40 -10.04 -11.90 -9.36
N PRO A 41 -9.73 -10.75 -8.75
CA PRO A 41 -10.43 -10.31 -7.55
C PRO A 41 -11.92 -10.11 -7.83
N ALA A 42 -12.78 -10.54 -6.91
CA ALA A 42 -14.22 -10.33 -7.02
C ALA A 42 -14.61 -8.83 -7.03
N ARG A 43 -13.78 -7.98 -6.41
CA ARG A 43 -13.93 -6.51 -6.36
C ARG A 43 -12.60 -5.84 -6.67
N LEU A 44 -12.60 -4.98 -7.68
CA LEU A 44 -11.44 -4.18 -8.09
C LEU A 44 -11.78 -2.71 -7.98
N TYR A 45 -10.94 -1.97 -7.27
CA TYR A 45 -10.98 -0.52 -7.18
C TYR A 45 -9.81 0.01 -7.98
N PHE A 46 -10.08 0.80 -9.01
CA PHE A 46 -9.05 1.39 -9.85
C PHE A 46 -9.08 2.91 -9.71
N ALA A 47 -8.11 3.45 -8.97
CA ALA A 47 -7.87 4.87 -8.85
C ALA A 47 -6.78 5.31 -9.85
N CYS A 48 -6.99 6.42 -10.54
CA CYS A 48 -5.98 7.03 -11.40
C CYS A 48 -5.91 8.53 -11.15
N ASP A 49 -4.73 9.06 -10.86
CA ASP A 49 -4.57 10.50 -10.68
C ASP A 49 -4.77 11.27 -12.02
N GLY A 50 -4.93 12.58 -11.94
CA GLY A 50 -5.16 13.44 -13.09
C GLY A 50 -3.86 13.96 -13.71
N PRO A 51 -3.89 14.35 -14.99
CA PRO A 51 -2.73 14.87 -15.70
C PRO A 51 -2.33 16.27 -15.22
N ARG A 52 -1.05 16.61 -15.32
CA ARG A 52 -0.53 17.96 -15.04
C ARG A 52 -0.52 18.84 -16.29
N ASN A 53 -0.56 18.23 -17.47
CA ASN A 53 -0.52 18.91 -18.77
C ASN A 53 -1.22 18.06 -19.86
N ALA A 54 -1.32 18.59 -21.07
CA ALA A 54 -2.01 17.93 -22.18
C ALA A 54 -1.34 16.62 -22.65
N GLU A 55 -0.02 16.51 -22.53
CA GLU A 55 0.71 15.29 -22.93
C GLU A 55 0.45 14.15 -21.93
N GLU A 56 0.51 14.46 -20.63
CA GLU A 56 0.15 13.50 -19.57
C GLU A 56 -1.32 13.11 -19.64
N ARG A 57 -2.22 13.96 -20.17
CA ARG A 57 -3.63 13.60 -20.36
C ARG A 57 -3.78 12.37 -21.24
N VAL A 58 -3.05 12.31 -22.35
CA VAL A 58 -3.07 11.14 -23.25
C VAL A 58 -2.59 9.90 -22.50
N ARG A 59 -1.47 9.98 -21.77
CA ARG A 59 -0.92 8.86 -21.00
C ARG A 59 -1.83 8.40 -19.86
N CYS A 60 -2.50 9.33 -19.18
CA CYS A 60 -3.48 8.99 -18.15
C CYS A 60 -4.66 8.23 -18.75
N GLU A 61 -5.19 8.67 -19.91
CA GLU A 61 -6.26 7.96 -20.59
C GLU A 61 -5.84 6.56 -21.05
N GLU A 62 -4.60 6.38 -21.50
CA GLU A 62 -4.05 5.06 -21.79
C GLU A 62 -4.04 4.15 -20.55
N VAL A 63 -3.59 4.66 -19.39
CA VAL A 63 -3.62 3.90 -18.12
C VAL A 63 -5.06 3.59 -17.70
N ARG A 64 -5.98 4.57 -17.79
CA ARG A 64 -7.41 4.39 -17.45
C ARG A 64 -8.08 3.32 -18.32
N SER A 65 -7.69 3.21 -19.59
CA SER A 65 -8.22 2.18 -20.51
C SER A 65 -7.96 0.74 -20.05
N LEU A 66 -7.06 0.51 -19.09
CA LEU A 66 -6.89 -0.80 -18.46
C LEU A 66 -8.18 -1.29 -17.79
N ALA A 67 -9.07 -0.38 -17.36
CA ALA A 67 -10.39 -0.72 -16.83
C ALA A 67 -11.24 -1.56 -17.82
N ASP A 68 -11.10 -1.30 -19.13
CA ASP A 68 -11.84 -2.02 -20.18
C ASP A 68 -11.35 -3.47 -20.36
N ARG A 69 -10.20 -3.81 -19.78
CA ARG A 69 -9.60 -5.16 -19.81
C ARG A 69 -10.09 -6.03 -18.65
N VAL A 70 -11.07 -5.59 -17.87
CA VAL A 70 -11.72 -6.44 -16.86
C VAL A 70 -12.70 -7.40 -17.54
N ASP A 71 -12.27 -8.65 -17.75
CA ASP A 71 -13.03 -9.69 -18.45
C ASP A 71 -13.33 -10.93 -17.59
N TRP A 72 -13.27 -10.77 -16.27
CA TRP A 72 -13.70 -11.77 -15.30
C TRP A 72 -14.88 -11.23 -14.48
N PRO A 73 -15.65 -12.10 -13.81
CA PRO A 73 -16.69 -11.65 -12.88
C PRO A 73 -16.09 -10.78 -11.77
N CYS A 74 -16.25 -9.46 -11.91
CA CYS A 74 -15.64 -8.46 -11.06
C CYS A 74 -16.59 -7.27 -10.91
N GLU A 75 -16.81 -6.84 -9.68
CA GLU A 75 -17.38 -5.54 -9.39
C GLU A 75 -16.24 -4.50 -9.48
N LEU A 76 -16.22 -3.76 -10.58
CA LEU A 76 -15.23 -2.73 -10.86
C LEU A 76 -15.74 -1.37 -10.37
N HIS A 77 -14.95 -0.72 -9.52
CA HIS A 77 -15.13 0.67 -9.12
C HIS A 77 -13.98 1.51 -9.67
N THR A 78 -14.27 2.62 -10.33
CA THR A 78 -13.24 3.53 -10.84
C THR A 78 -13.32 4.89 -10.16
N ARG A 79 -12.15 5.50 -9.93
CA ARG A 79 -12.03 6.89 -9.48
C ARG A 79 -10.88 7.55 -10.21
N PHE A 80 -11.21 8.38 -11.20
CA PHE A 80 -10.23 9.09 -12.01
C PHE A 80 -10.30 10.58 -11.70
N ASN A 81 -9.19 11.17 -11.28
CA ASN A 81 -9.13 12.61 -11.00
C ASN A 81 -8.95 13.41 -12.31
N GLU A 82 -9.61 14.56 -12.44
CA GLU A 82 -9.41 15.44 -13.61
C GLU A 82 -8.09 16.22 -13.55
N GLU A 83 -7.60 16.48 -12.35
CA GLU A 83 -6.38 17.24 -12.07
C GLU A 83 -5.42 16.42 -11.21
N ASN A 84 -4.12 16.69 -11.36
CA ASN A 84 -3.09 16.02 -10.57
C ASN A 84 -3.16 16.41 -9.10
N MET A 85 -3.46 15.44 -8.23
CA MET A 85 -3.42 15.64 -6.78
C MET A 85 -2.02 15.45 -6.19
N GLY A 86 -1.12 14.83 -6.95
CA GLY A 86 0.27 14.55 -6.55
C GLY A 86 0.39 13.37 -5.58
N LEU A 87 1.60 12.88 -5.37
CA LEU A 87 1.84 11.61 -4.67
C LEU A 87 1.17 11.52 -3.29
N ARG A 88 1.44 12.46 -2.38
CA ARG A 88 0.90 12.44 -1.01
C ARG A 88 -0.63 12.44 -0.96
N LYS A 89 -1.31 13.32 -1.69
CA LYS A 89 -2.78 13.46 -1.63
C LYS A 89 -3.50 12.48 -2.57
N GLY A 90 -2.95 12.25 -3.76
CA GLY A 90 -3.49 11.31 -4.73
C GLY A 90 -3.58 9.90 -4.14
N VAL A 91 -2.46 9.36 -3.66
CA VAL A 91 -2.40 7.99 -3.10
C VAL A 91 -3.23 7.88 -1.82
N SER A 92 -3.01 8.77 -0.84
CA SER A 92 -3.75 8.69 0.43
C SER A 92 -5.26 8.85 0.27
N SER A 93 -5.72 9.70 -0.66
CA SER A 93 -7.16 9.85 -0.92
C SER A 93 -7.74 8.63 -1.66
N ALA A 94 -6.98 7.95 -2.51
CA ALA A 94 -7.39 6.71 -3.16
C ALA A 94 -7.54 5.59 -2.13
N ILE A 95 -6.58 5.45 -1.21
CA ILE A 95 -6.66 4.47 -0.11
C ILE A 95 -7.83 4.77 0.84
N SER A 96 -8.07 6.05 1.15
CA SER A 96 -9.22 6.46 1.97
C SER A 96 -10.54 6.07 1.30
N TRP A 97 -10.70 6.39 0.01
CA TRP A 97 -11.87 5.98 -0.77
C TRP A 97 -12.05 4.47 -0.80
N PHE A 98 -10.98 3.70 -0.96
CA PHE A 98 -11.04 2.24 -0.91
C PHE A 98 -11.54 1.73 0.44
N PHE A 99 -10.97 2.23 1.53
CA PHE A 99 -11.36 1.81 2.88
C PHE A 99 -12.71 2.38 3.33
N ASP A 100 -13.30 3.38 2.68
CA ASP A 100 -14.70 3.75 2.92
C ASP A 100 -15.66 2.61 2.50
N HIS A 101 -15.26 1.81 1.51
CA HIS A 101 -16.08 0.73 0.95
C HIS A 101 -15.69 -0.65 1.50
N GLU A 102 -14.40 -0.91 1.70
CA GLU A 102 -13.91 -2.22 2.15
C GLU A 102 -13.41 -2.20 3.60
N PRO A 103 -13.66 -3.25 4.40
CA PRO A 103 -13.12 -3.37 5.75
C PRO A 103 -11.62 -3.71 5.73
N GLU A 104 -11.14 -4.31 4.64
CA GLU A 104 -9.76 -4.71 4.42
C GLU A 104 -9.49 -4.94 2.94
N GLY A 105 -8.21 -4.94 2.55
CA GLY A 105 -7.84 -5.34 1.20
C GLY A 105 -6.39 -5.09 0.85
N ILE A 106 -6.07 -5.39 -0.41
CA ILE A 106 -4.74 -5.29 -1.00
C ILE A 106 -4.62 -3.96 -1.75
N ILE A 107 -3.48 -3.29 -1.64
CA ILE A 107 -3.15 -2.04 -2.31
C ILE A 107 -1.90 -2.25 -3.17
N LEU A 108 -2.02 -1.92 -4.45
CA LEU A 108 -0.95 -1.97 -5.45
C LEU A 108 -0.88 -0.63 -6.19
N GLU A 109 0.33 -0.12 -6.38
CA GLU A 109 0.65 1.02 -7.26
C GLU A 109 1.11 0.51 -8.64
N ASP A 110 1.11 1.40 -9.65
CA ASP A 110 1.43 1.07 -11.05
C ASP A 110 2.81 0.47 -11.30
N ASP A 111 3.72 0.51 -10.33
CA ASP A 111 5.05 -0.05 -10.40
C ASP A 111 5.36 -1.16 -9.38
N THR A 112 4.35 -1.65 -8.66
CA THR A 112 4.52 -2.68 -7.62
C THR A 112 4.13 -4.08 -8.14
N LEU A 113 4.95 -4.69 -9.00
CA LEU A 113 4.62 -5.96 -9.67
C LEU A 113 4.55 -7.15 -8.70
N PRO A 114 3.38 -7.76 -8.45
CA PRO A 114 3.26 -8.92 -7.57
C PRO A 114 3.59 -10.24 -8.27
N VAL A 115 4.20 -11.18 -7.52
CA VAL A 115 4.16 -12.60 -7.90
C VAL A 115 2.83 -13.23 -7.50
N PRO A 116 2.37 -14.33 -8.13
CA PRO A 116 1.04 -14.90 -7.85
C PRO A 116 0.78 -15.23 -6.37
N THR A 117 1.79 -15.66 -5.62
CA THR A 117 1.67 -16.01 -4.19
C THR A 117 1.47 -14.80 -3.28
N PHE A 118 1.72 -13.57 -3.74
CA PHE A 118 1.44 -12.35 -2.99
C PHE A 118 -0.04 -12.23 -2.61
N PHE A 119 -0.94 -12.54 -3.54
CA PHE A 119 -2.38 -12.39 -3.33
C PHE A 119 -2.92 -13.36 -2.29
N THR A 120 -2.50 -14.64 -2.36
CA THR A 120 -2.90 -15.65 -1.37
C THR A 120 -2.26 -15.40 -0.01
N PHE A 121 -1.02 -14.89 0.02
CA PHE A 121 -0.36 -14.44 1.23
C PHE A 121 -1.16 -13.34 1.93
N CYS A 122 -1.55 -12.29 1.20
CA CYS A 122 -2.36 -11.21 1.76
C CYS A 122 -3.73 -11.69 2.23
N GLU A 123 -4.46 -12.47 1.42
CA GLU A 123 -5.79 -12.98 1.79
C GLU A 123 -5.76 -13.80 3.08
N GLN A 124 -4.79 -14.70 3.24
CA GLN A 124 -4.67 -15.52 4.44
C GLN A 124 -4.32 -14.70 5.68
N LEU A 125 -3.46 -13.69 5.55
CA LEU A 125 -3.02 -12.88 6.69
C LEU A 125 -4.02 -11.81 7.08
N LEU A 126 -4.75 -11.24 6.12
CA LEU A 126 -5.89 -10.36 6.39
C LEU A 126 -6.95 -11.10 7.22
N GLU A 127 -7.31 -12.33 6.81
CA GLU A 127 -8.24 -13.17 7.56
C GLU A 127 -7.69 -13.52 8.96
N ARG A 128 -6.45 -14.00 9.03
CA ARG A 128 -5.84 -14.49 10.28
C ARG A 128 -5.70 -13.41 11.35
N TYR A 129 -5.36 -12.19 10.94
CA TYR A 129 -5.07 -11.07 11.87
C TYR A 129 -6.17 -10.00 11.86
N ARG A 130 -7.36 -10.33 11.33
CA ARG A 130 -8.51 -9.43 11.23
C ARG A 130 -8.80 -8.71 12.55
N ASP A 131 -8.77 -9.44 13.66
CA ASP A 131 -9.12 -8.93 14.99
C ASP A 131 -7.89 -8.69 15.89
N ASP A 132 -6.67 -8.87 15.39
CA ASP A 132 -5.44 -8.58 16.15
C ASP A 132 -5.05 -7.11 15.96
N GLU A 133 -5.40 -6.26 16.93
CA GLU A 133 -5.16 -4.81 16.88
C GLU A 133 -3.67 -4.42 16.88
N ARG A 134 -2.77 -5.37 17.14
CA ARG A 134 -1.32 -5.14 17.07
C ARG A 134 -0.81 -5.17 15.63
N ILE A 135 -1.51 -5.83 14.71
CA ILE A 135 -1.05 -6.06 13.33
C ILE A 135 -1.71 -5.07 12.37
N TRP A 136 -0.88 -4.26 11.72
CA TRP A 136 -1.36 -3.12 10.96
C TRP A 136 -1.16 -3.24 9.47
N VAL A 137 -0.02 -3.77 9.03
CA VAL A 137 0.32 -3.87 7.61
C VAL A 137 0.85 -5.26 7.29
N VAL A 138 0.37 -5.84 6.20
CA VAL A 138 0.96 -7.00 5.55
C VAL A 138 1.79 -6.49 4.37
N MET A 139 3.11 -6.56 4.48
CA MET A 139 4.03 -6.08 3.44
C MET A 139 4.17 -7.11 2.31
N GLY A 140 4.41 -6.64 1.09
CA GLY A 140 4.78 -7.47 -0.04
C GLY A 140 6.28 -7.59 -0.26
N ASN A 141 7.06 -6.67 0.32
CA ASN A 141 8.51 -6.63 0.20
C ASN A 141 9.22 -6.85 1.55
N ASN A 142 10.47 -7.30 1.45
CA ASN A 142 11.44 -7.44 2.51
C ASN A 142 12.73 -6.77 2.03
N LEU A 143 13.09 -5.65 2.66
CA LEU A 143 14.26 -4.84 2.33
C LEU A 143 15.47 -5.11 3.22
N MET A 144 15.40 -6.15 4.05
CA MET A 144 16.53 -6.47 4.92
C MET A 144 17.64 -7.13 4.11
N ASP A 145 18.82 -6.50 4.10
CA ASP A 145 19.99 -6.97 3.35
C ASP A 145 20.55 -8.29 3.90
N GLU A 146 20.64 -8.42 5.24
CA GLU A 146 21.17 -9.62 5.91
C GLU A 146 20.22 -10.08 7.03
N TRP A 147 19.74 -11.32 6.92
CA TRP A 147 18.85 -11.95 7.92
C TRP A 147 19.66 -12.71 8.97
N ASN A 148 19.52 -12.30 10.24
CA ASN A 148 20.31 -12.85 11.35
C ASN A 148 19.53 -13.82 12.28
N GLY A 149 18.32 -14.26 11.90
CA GLY A 149 17.46 -15.15 12.72
C GLY A 149 17.23 -16.55 12.15
N GLN A 150 16.52 -17.43 12.88
CA GLN A 150 16.04 -18.72 12.35
C GLN A 150 14.84 -18.53 11.42
N ARG A 151 14.87 -19.17 10.25
CA ARG A 151 13.82 -19.14 9.22
C ARG A 151 12.80 -20.26 9.43
N ASP A 152 12.06 -20.20 10.53
CA ASP A 152 11.06 -21.25 10.84
C ASP A 152 9.64 -20.93 10.32
N GLY A 153 9.47 -19.86 9.52
CA GLY A 153 8.17 -19.48 8.96
C GLY A 153 8.25 -18.56 7.74
N SER A 154 7.14 -18.43 7.02
CA SER A 154 7.05 -17.67 5.75
C SER A 154 7.01 -16.14 5.90
N TYR A 155 6.95 -15.63 7.13
CA TYR A 155 6.95 -14.21 7.47
C TYR A 155 7.37 -13.99 8.93
N TYR A 156 7.73 -12.76 9.26
CA TYR A 156 8.07 -12.32 10.62
C TYR A 156 7.37 -11.00 10.95
N PHE A 157 7.42 -10.61 12.22
CA PHE A 157 6.87 -9.34 12.67
C PHE A 157 7.97 -8.31 12.91
N SER A 158 7.69 -7.06 12.54
CA SER A 158 8.60 -5.96 12.82
C SER A 158 7.83 -4.70 13.18
N ALA A 159 8.29 -4.00 14.21
CA ALA A 159 7.84 -2.63 14.49
C ALA A 159 8.52 -1.62 13.54
N HIS A 160 9.63 -2.02 12.89
CA HIS A 160 10.45 -1.19 12.02
C HIS A 160 10.14 -1.38 10.53
N GLY A 161 10.68 -0.50 9.71
CA GLY A 161 10.48 -0.42 8.27
C GLY A 161 9.85 0.92 7.93
N TYR A 162 10.60 1.74 7.19
CA TYR A 162 10.23 3.11 6.80
C TYR A 162 10.05 3.22 5.29
N GLY A 163 9.08 4.01 4.85
CA GLY A 163 9.01 4.62 3.53
C GLY A 163 8.70 3.71 2.35
N ALA A 164 8.71 2.39 2.51
CA ALA A 164 8.77 1.47 1.38
C ALA A 164 7.77 0.30 1.43
N PRO A 165 6.45 0.52 1.57
CA PRO A 165 5.48 -0.51 1.23
C PRO A 165 5.42 -0.66 -0.30
N TRP A 166 6.11 -1.66 -0.85
CA TRP A 166 5.89 -2.05 -2.24
C TRP A 166 4.83 -3.14 -2.26
N GLY A 167 3.60 -2.77 -2.60
CA GLY A 167 2.44 -3.66 -2.56
C GLY A 167 2.16 -4.18 -1.15
N TRP A 168 0.96 -3.96 -0.64
CA TRP A 168 0.67 -4.28 0.76
C TRP A 168 -0.81 -4.56 0.96
N ALA A 169 -1.16 -5.02 2.16
CA ALA A 169 -2.55 -5.18 2.55
C ALA A 169 -2.76 -4.66 3.97
N SER A 170 -3.98 -4.17 4.23
CA SER A 170 -4.35 -3.65 5.54
C SER A 170 -5.87 -3.60 5.71
N TRP A 171 -6.30 -2.98 6.80
CA TRP A 171 -7.67 -2.89 7.25
C TRP A 171 -8.09 -1.42 7.40
N ARG A 172 -9.39 -1.15 7.18
CA ARG A 172 -10.03 0.13 7.50
C ARG A 172 -9.77 0.56 8.95
N ARG A 173 -9.78 -0.40 9.89
CA ARG A 173 -9.51 -0.13 11.31
C ARG A 173 -8.11 0.45 11.56
N VAL A 174 -7.15 0.22 10.67
CA VAL A 174 -5.81 0.81 10.71
C VAL A 174 -5.83 2.16 10.01
N TRP A 175 -6.38 2.20 8.80
CA TRP A 175 -6.37 3.42 7.99
C TRP A 175 -7.11 4.59 8.64
N ARG A 176 -8.10 4.36 9.51
CA ARG A 176 -8.77 5.43 10.28
C ARG A 176 -7.83 6.27 11.16
N HIS A 177 -6.65 5.74 11.49
CA HIS A 177 -5.64 6.43 12.28
C HIS A 177 -4.70 7.28 11.41
N TYR A 178 -4.69 7.07 10.10
CA TYR A 178 -3.76 7.73 9.18
C TYR A 178 -3.94 9.25 9.20
N ASP A 179 -2.85 9.96 9.50
CA ASP A 179 -2.81 11.41 9.48
C ASP A 179 -1.90 11.90 8.34
N VAL A 180 -2.53 12.39 7.27
CA VAL A 180 -1.82 12.92 6.10
C VAL A 180 -0.95 14.13 6.43
N GLU A 181 -1.28 14.90 7.47
CA GLU A 181 -0.60 16.15 7.85
C GLU A 181 0.54 15.96 8.85
N LEU A 182 0.68 14.76 9.45
CA LEU A 182 1.65 14.50 10.52
C LEU A 182 1.53 15.49 11.69
N GLY A 183 0.31 15.88 12.08
CA GLY A 183 0.10 16.89 13.12
C GLY A 183 0.69 16.50 14.48
N GLN A 184 0.90 15.20 14.72
CA GLN A 184 1.51 14.69 15.96
C GLN A 184 3.05 14.73 15.97
N TRP A 185 3.70 14.93 14.81
CA TRP A 185 5.16 14.84 14.69
C TRP A 185 5.91 15.79 15.65
N PRO A 186 5.55 17.08 15.80
CA PRO A 186 6.28 17.99 16.70
C PRO A 186 6.31 17.55 18.17
N ALA A 187 5.26 16.88 18.64
CA ALA A 187 5.22 16.33 20.01
C ALA A 187 5.93 14.98 20.08
N LEU A 188 5.73 14.11 19.08
CA LEU A 188 6.32 12.78 19.02
C LEU A 188 7.85 12.83 18.98
N ARG A 189 8.43 13.73 18.19
CA ARG A 189 9.90 13.84 18.04
C ARG A 189 10.62 14.13 19.35
N GLU A 190 9.96 14.80 20.30
CA GLU A 190 10.52 15.13 21.63
C GLU A 190 10.20 14.06 22.69
N SER A 191 9.38 13.07 22.35
CA SER A 191 8.90 12.07 23.30
C SER A 191 9.91 10.95 23.58
N THR A 192 9.74 10.27 24.72
CA THR A 192 10.46 9.03 25.00
C THR A 192 10.03 7.91 24.07
N LEU A 193 8.75 7.88 23.65
CA LEU A 193 8.23 6.89 22.71
C LEU A 193 9.07 6.80 21.44
N PHE A 194 9.32 7.93 20.79
CA PHE A 194 10.11 7.96 19.56
C PHE A 194 11.58 7.62 19.84
N ARG A 195 12.14 8.12 20.93
CA ARG A 195 13.53 7.83 21.32
C ARG A 195 13.77 6.35 21.59
N ASP A 196 12.85 5.71 22.29
CA ASP A 196 12.94 4.30 22.69
C ASP A 196 12.62 3.35 21.53
N PHE A 197 11.89 3.83 20.52
CA PHE A 197 11.66 3.10 19.28
C PHE A 197 12.94 2.96 18.44
N LEU A 198 13.83 3.95 18.45
CA LEU A 198 15.02 3.98 17.59
C LEU A 198 16.11 3.04 18.11
N LEU A 199 16.74 2.28 17.22
CA LEU A 199 17.73 1.26 17.55
C LEU A 199 19.11 1.85 17.85
N ASN A 200 19.46 2.95 17.20
CA ASN A 200 20.76 3.59 17.36
C ASN A 200 20.74 5.08 16.96
N LYS A 201 21.86 5.77 17.17
CA LYS A 201 22.00 7.21 16.92
C LYS A 201 21.95 7.58 15.43
N ASP A 202 22.40 6.70 14.54
CA ASP A 202 22.38 6.96 13.11
C ASP A 202 20.94 6.88 12.59
N GLU A 203 20.18 5.84 12.98
CA GLU A 203 18.75 5.75 12.71
C GLU A 203 18.00 6.95 13.31
N ALA A 204 18.31 7.34 14.55
CA ALA A 204 17.69 8.50 15.18
C ALA A 204 17.84 9.77 14.35
N ARG A 205 19.05 10.04 13.84
CA ARG A 205 19.32 11.19 12.99
C ARG A 205 18.58 11.08 11.65
N GLU A 206 18.64 9.93 11.02
CA GLU A 206 18.01 9.70 9.72
C GLU A 206 16.48 9.80 9.78
N ALA A 207 15.85 9.05 10.68
CA ALA A 207 14.41 9.06 10.88
C ALA A 207 13.91 10.46 11.25
N THR A 208 14.58 11.15 12.18
CA THR A 208 14.20 12.54 12.55
C THR A 208 14.27 13.47 11.33
N ASN A 209 15.35 13.40 10.55
CA ASN A 209 15.49 14.20 9.34
C ASN A 209 14.38 13.89 8.33
N ILE A 210 14.08 12.62 8.06
CA ILE A 210 13.02 12.22 7.14
C ILE A 210 11.68 12.82 7.58
N PHE A 211 11.28 12.60 8.82
CA PHE A 211 9.99 13.06 9.31
C PHE A 211 9.89 14.59 9.41
N ASP A 212 10.98 15.29 9.73
CA ASP A 212 11.03 16.75 9.64
C ASP A 212 10.81 17.25 8.21
N HIS A 213 11.39 16.59 7.20
CA HIS A 213 11.19 16.98 5.79
C HIS A 213 9.77 16.68 5.31
N VAL A 214 9.17 15.55 5.71
CA VAL A 214 7.78 15.20 5.35
C VAL A 214 6.81 16.19 6.01
N HIS A 215 6.97 16.45 7.31
CA HIS A 215 6.13 17.40 8.05
C HIS A 215 6.27 18.83 7.50
N ALA A 216 7.48 19.27 7.15
CA ALA A 216 7.71 20.58 6.54
C ALA A 216 7.27 20.67 5.06
N GLY A 217 6.72 19.59 4.47
CA GLY A 217 6.29 19.56 3.07
C GLY A 217 7.45 19.59 2.06
N ARG A 218 8.69 19.36 2.51
CA ARG A 218 9.89 19.33 1.66
C ARG A 218 10.11 17.97 0.99
N MET A 219 9.46 16.92 1.51
CA MET A 219 9.44 15.59 0.94
C MET A 219 8.00 15.16 0.69
N ASN A 220 7.69 14.84 -0.57
CA ASN A 220 6.36 14.40 -0.96
C ASN A 220 6.30 12.87 -0.84
N SER A 221 5.61 12.37 0.17
CA SER A 221 5.36 10.95 0.38
C SER A 221 4.02 10.78 1.08
N TRP A 222 3.43 9.59 0.97
CA TRP A 222 2.30 9.13 1.76
C TRP A 222 2.71 8.04 2.78
N SER A 223 3.82 7.32 2.53
CA SER A 223 4.19 6.13 3.29
C SER A 223 4.77 6.47 4.67
N TYR A 224 5.55 7.55 4.79
CA TYR A 224 6.10 7.98 6.08
C TYR A 224 5.03 8.40 7.09
N GLN A 225 3.88 8.88 6.61
CA GLN A 225 2.72 9.15 7.46
C GLN A 225 2.14 7.88 8.06
N LEU A 226 2.08 6.81 7.27
CA LEU A 226 1.69 5.49 7.78
C LEU A 226 2.70 4.98 8.82
N ASP A 227 3.99 5.21 8.62
CA ASP A 227 5.02 4.81 9.59
C ASP A 227 4.88 5.53 10.93
N ILE A 228 4.72 6.85 10.94
CA ILE A 228 4.47 7.60 12.18
C ILE A 228 3.19 7.13 12.87
N THR A 229 2.14 6.88 12.08
CA THR A 229 0.88 6.37 12.64
C THR A 229 1.09 5.01 13.31
N ARG A 230 1.89 4.13 12.72
CA ARG A 230 2.23 2.83 13.34
C ARG A 230 3.06 2.97 14.60
N ILE A 231 4.12 3.81 14.56
CA ILE A 231 5.03 4.03 15.69
C ILE A 231 4.25 4.55 16.90
N THR A 232 3.38 5.53 16.69
CA THR A 232 2.54 6.14 17.74
C THR A 232 1.54 5.16 18.36
N ASN A 233 1.19 4.09 17.65
CA ASN A 233 0.23 3.09 18.10
C ASN A 233 0.88 1.75 18.49
N HIS A 234 2.21 1.69 18.63
CA HIS A 234 2.96 0.47 18.98
C HIS A 234 2.65 -0.72 18.04
N ALA A 235 2.41 -0.42 16.76
CA ALA A 235 1.93 -1.38 15.79
C ALA A 235 3.05 -2.19 15.12
N LEU A 236 2.72 -3.41 14.69
CA LEU A 236 3.59 -4.33 13.99
C LEU A 236 3.17 -4.50 12.52
N ASN A 237 4.18 -4.68 11.67
CA ASN A 237 4.04 -5.19 10.32
C ASN A 237 4.26 -6.69 10.29
N ILE A 238 3.60 -7.35 9.36
CA ILE A 238 4.02 -8.64 8.83
C ILE A 238 4.92 -8.38 7.62
N ILE A 239 6.13 -8.93 7.67
CA ILE A 239 7.11 -8.86 6.57
C ILE A 239 7.35 -10.27 6.04
N PRO A 240 7.18 -10.51 4.73
CA PRO A 240 7.40 -11.83 4.15
C PRO A 240 8.88 -12.19 4.24
N GLU A 241 9.18 -13.49 4.33
CA GLU A 241 10.57 -13.95 4.37
C GLU A 241 11.34 -13.58 3.08
N VAL A 242 10.64 -13.56 1.95
CA VAL A 242 11.16 -13.21 0.63
C VAL A 242 10.32 -12.12 -0.01
N ASN A 243 10.89 -11.37 -0.95
CA ASN A 243 10.13 -10.41 -1.75
C ASN A 243 9.04 -11.12 -2.56
N LEU A 244 7.78 -10.71 -2.34
CA LEU A 244 6.60 -11.12 -3.12
C LEU A 244 6.17 -10.04 -4.11
N ILE A 245 6.79 -8.87 -4.03
CA ILE A 245 6.64 -7.74 -4.95
C ILE A 245 8.01 -7.36 -5.49
N ARG A 246 8.06 -7.03 -6.79
CA ARG A 246 9.19 -6.36 -7.41
C ARG A 246 8.77 -4.94 -7.79
N ASN A 247 9.45 -3.94 -7.26
CA ASN A 247 9.29 -2.57 -7.76
C ASN A 247 9.94 -2.45 -9.14
N ILE A 248 9.14 -2.14 -10.16
CA ILE A 248 9.56 -2.00 -11.56
C ILE A 248 9.55 -0.53 -12.02
N GLY A 249 9.44 0.41 -11.09
CA GLY A 249 9.36 1.84 -11.33
C GLY A 249 10.73 2.53 -11.46
N PHE A 250 11.80 1.80 -11.12
CA PHE A 250 13.20 2.23 -11.28
C PHE A 250 13.63 2.19 -12.76
N GLY A 251 13.00 3.03 -13.58
CA GLY A 251 13.35 3.30 -14.98
C GLY A 251 13.59 4.80 -15.23
N LEU A 252 13.85 5.19 -16.48
CA LEU A 252 14.15 6.58 -16.86
C LEU A 252 13.05 7.60 -16.51
N GLU A 253 11.82 7.13 -16.24
CA GLU A 253 10.65 7.96 -15.92
C GLU A 253 10.26 7.95 -14.43
N GLY A 254 11.03 7.28 -13.56
CA GLY A 254 10.78 7.28 -12.11
C GLY A 254 11.00 8.67 -11.50
N THR A 255 9.99 9.19 -10.80
CA THR A 255 10.02 10.56 -10.20
C THR A 255 10.32 10.58 -8.70
N HIS A 256 10.23 9.43 -8.04
CA HIS A 256 10.53 9.25 -6.62
C HIS A 256 11.23 7.90 -6.43
N THR A 257 12.42 7.92 -5.83
CA THR A 257 13.24 6.75 -5.48
C THR A 257 13.34 6.62 -3.97
#